data_AF-A0A937AN55-F1
#
_entry.id   AF-A0A937AN55-F1
#
_cell.length_a   1.000
_cell.length_b   1.000
_cell.length_c   1.000
_cell.angle_alpha   90.00
_cell.angle_beta   90.00
_cell.angle_gamma   90.00
#
_symmetry.space_group_name_H-M   'P 1'
#
loop_
_entity.id
_entity.type
_entity.pdbx_description
1 polymer ?
#
loop_
_entity_poly.entity_id
_entity_poly.type
_entity_poly.pdbx_seq_one_letter_code
_entity_poly.pdbx_strand_id
1 'polypeptide(L)'
;MRYLLLLIILIGSSSLAFSQKKVKYKNLFPILQSKDYKAAESDLLIYLADNDDEASAYFYLGEVIISKLDTIPIFPTSDTYDSLIDKAVDAYTKAIALVDEKEVRKNDEYYMAYNRRDLRTGKFGIKVSDVHLDYENKIESLVKKKELVKDITTAKAKAIEAQDALTEMINSLQTKYPNREAFLLRISTDEQSIFDRLLEKSKSLKEAVETYENRISSLNNKLYQVQIVRSDITSWEELSSIKVDFERNTLQLPDYEKYFNELQEELRNEIAPLKKILLEIDQQLTDAIEKNSSVQDSSQLYRTSIPTTLIERLVKFSTSPLAISVLKYKSQKTDLAILENAQLFPVLNDSTNVYQRTNKVEEIYEGYKSLKSTLKLIEKDKREESVENFAFYLNRFKPSFNEYLVLENTVVDKKIEELSDLTDSLKTKVQFVIHEDDTLSMPEAIIINEKPNRVSQVIELPEYMLAAGKYKDSTFVASIGYNMEMLNLISIDSTESVVNFIPINNDYLLNVTADSLASFKYALLLINSNGEILWKHNYSSNDKLSAAKIEAGIYFIYNEEEEIYLTLSSKGEKIGQ
;
A
#
# COMPACT_ATOMS: atom_id res chain seq x y z
N MET A 1 33.91 72.00 47.00
CA MET A 1 34.05 71.45 48.37
C MET A 1 32.76 70.91 48.98
N ARG A 2 31.57 71.52 48.80
CA ARG A 2 30.31 71.00 49.39
C ARG A 2 29.90 69.59 48.93
N TYR A 3 30.15 69.21 47.67
CA TYR A 3 29.83 67.87 47.15
C TYR A 3 30.82 66.77 47.59
N LEU A 4 32.06 67.12 47.93
CA LEU A 4 33.07 66.16 48.41
C LEU A 4 32.75 65.69 49.83
N LEU A 5 32.22 66.59 50.66
CA LEU A 5 31.83 66.30 52.04
C LEU A 5 30.55 65.43 52.10
N LEU A 6 29.65 65.61 51.13
CA LEU A 6 28.46 64.77 50.95
C LEU A 6 28.81 63.36 50.46
N LEU A 7 29.82 63.22 49.59
CA LEU A 7 30.32 61.91 49.14
C LEU A 7 31.02 61.14 50.27
N ILE A 8 31.79 61.82 51.12
CA ILE A 8 32.47 61.19 52.28
C ILE A 8 31.46 60.76 53.35
N ILE A 9 30.37 61.50 53.55
CA ILE A 9 29.29 61.09 54.45
C ILE A 9 28.49 59.91 53.87
N LEU A 10 28.27 59.86 52.55
CA LEU A 10 27.57 58.75 51.91
C LEU A 10 28.39 57.45 51.90
N ILE A 11 29.72 57.53 51.75
CA ILE A 11 30.64 56.38 51.83
C ILE A 11 30.89 55.94 53.29
N GLY A 12 30.82 56.86 54.26
CA GLY A 12 30.90 56.52 55.69
C GLY A 12 29.64 55.85 56.25
N SER A 13 28.48 56.07 55.62
CA SER A 13 27.18 55.54 56.07
C SER A 13 26.90 54.12 55.61
N SER A 14 27.56 53.64 54.54
CA SER A 14 27.39 52.27 54.03
C SER A 14 28.23 51.23 54.79
N SER A 15 29.19 51.64 55.62
CA SER A 15 30.09 50.75 56.36
C SER A 15 29.56 50.32 57.73
N LEU A 16 28.45 50.90 58.22
CA LEU A 16 27.92 50.63 59.57
C LEU A 16 26.71 49.68 59.59
N ALA A 17 26.32 49.11 58.44
CA ALA A 17 25.22 48.14 58.36
C ALA A 17 25.66 46.66 58.44
N PHE A 18 26.96 46.37 58.57
CA PHE A 18 27.44 45.06 59.05
C PHE A 18 27.57 45.09 60.58
N SER A 19 26.48 45.42 61.27
CA SER A 19 26.33 44.94 62.64
C SER A 19 26.21 43.43 62.52
N GLN A 20 27.31 42.71 62.77
CA GLN A 20 27.34 41.25 62.87
C GLN A 20 26.18 40.84 63.77
N LYS A 21 25.09 40.36 63.17
CA LYS A 21 23.90 39.90 63.87
C LYS A 21 24.36 38.67 64.65
N LYS A 22 24.79 38.87 65.89
CA LYS A 22 25.22 37.78 66.77
C LYS A 22 23.99 36.97 67.12
N VAL A 23 23.71 35.95 66.29
CA VAL A 23 22.57 35.05 66.47
C VAL A 23 22.81 34.25 67.75
N LYS A 24 21.85 34.26 68.67
CA LYS A 24 21.89 33.41 69.87
C LYS A 24 21.16 32.11 69.56
N TYR A 25 21.79 30.97 69.79
CA TYR A 25 21.20 29.67 69.51
C TYR A 25 19.84 29.44 70.18
N LYS A 26 19.68 29.89 71.43
CA LYS A 26 18.40 29.83 72.17
C LYS A 26 17.22 30.50 71.44
N ASN A 27 17.47 31.50 70.60
CA ASN A 27 16.42 32.15 69.80
C ASN A 27 16.17 31.44 68.47
N LEU A 28 17.16 30.70 67.97
CA LEU A 28 17.12 29.95 66.72
C LEU A 28 16.49 28.55 66.90
N PHE A 29 16.80 27.88 68.02
CA PHE A 29 16.35 26.53 68.31
C PHE A 29 14.81 26.35 68.25
N PRO A 30 13.97 27.27 68.79
CA PRO A 30 12.52 27.13 68.66
C PRO A 30 12.04 27.10 67.20
N ILE A 31 12.70 27.85 66.31
CA ILE A 31 12.38 27.89 64.87
C ILE A 31 12.76 26.54 64.24
N LEU A 32 13.96 26.04 64.54
CA LEU A 32 14.43 24.73 64.08
C LEU A 32 13.56 23.57 64.58
N GLN A 33 13.18 23.60 65.86
CA GLN A 33 12.29 22.62 66.49
C GLN A 33 10.89 22.66 65.86
N SER A 34 10.41 23.84 65.44
CA SER A 34 9.15 24.00 64.71
C SER A 34 9.21 23.53 63.24
N LYS A 35 10.39 23.09 62.77
CA LYS A 35 10.67 22.66 61.39
C LYS A 35 10.52 23.75 60.33
N ASP A 36 10.54 25.02 60.72
CA ASP A 36 10.61 26.14 59.77
C ASP A 36 12.07 26.33 59.30
N TYR A 37 12.59 25.29 58.63
CA TYR A 37 13.97 25.22 58.17
C TYR A 37 14.32 26.31 57.16
N LYS A 38 13.34 26.74 56.36
CA LYS A 38 13.52 27.79 55.36
C LYS A 38 13.80 29.14 56.03
N ALA A 39 13.09 29.47 57.12
CA ALA A 39 13.36 30.69 57.89
C ALA A 39 14.64 30.58 58.72
N ALA A 40 14.98 29.38 59.20
CA ALA A 40 16.10 29.17 60.10
C ALA A 40 17.47 29.10 59.41
N GLU A 41 17.53 28.70 58.14
CA GLU A 41 18.79 28.36 57.47
C GLU A 41 19.86 29.47 57.53
N SER A 42 19.52 30.68 57.10
CA SER A 42 20.50 31.78 57.03
C SER A 42 21.06 32.11 58.42
N ASP A 43 20.18 32.15 59.44
CA ASP A 43 20.58 32.45 60.81
C ASP A 43 21.39 31.28 61.42
N LEU A 44 21.12 30.03 61.03
CA LEU A 44 21.90 28.85 61.42
C LEU A 44 23.30 28.83 60.81
N LEU A 45 23.45 29.15 59.52
CA LEU A 45 24.76 29.23 58.88
C LEU A 45 25.63 30.35 59.46
N ILE A 46 25.04 31.51 59.76
CA ILE A 46 25.73 32.60 60.46
C ILE A 46 26.17 32.14 61.86
N TYR A 47 25.30 31.44 62.59
CA TYR A 47 25.62 30.92 63.91
C TYR A 47 26.80 29.94 63.89
N LEU A 48 26.79 28.98 62.95
CA LEU A 48 27.82 27.95 62.81
C LEU A 48 29.16 28.49 62.27
N ALA A 49 29.17 29.67 61.64
CA ALA A 49 30.40 30.36 61.25
C ALA A 49 31.18 30.87 62.48
N ASP A 50 30.45 31.26 63.54
CA ASP A 50 31.02 31.81 64.77
C ASP A 50 31.15 30.76 65.90
N ASN A 51 30.45 29.62 65.81
CA ASN A 51 30.37 28.59 66.86
C ASN A 51 30.44 27.19 66.22
N ASP A 52 31.62 26.56 66.24
CA ASP A 52 31.89 25.28 65.59
C ASP A 52 31.84 24.06 66.53
N ASP A 53 31.48 24.29 67.80
CA ASP A 53 31.43 23.33 68.91
C ASP A 53 30.00 22.99 69.36
N GLU A 54 28.96 23.57 68.75
CA GLU A 54 27.56 23.33 69.10
C GLU A 54 26.98 22.12 68.34
N ALA A 55 26.94 20.96 69.01
CA ALA A 55 26.49 19.69 68.42
C ALA A 55 25.05 19.74 67.88
N SER A 56 24.14 20.37 68.64
CA SER A 56 22.72 20.49 68.28
C SER A 56 22.52 21.33 67.00
N ALA A 57 23.33 22.36 66.79
CA ALA A 57 23.29 23.20 65.60
C ALA A 57 23.70 22.41 64.33
N TYR A 58 24.71 21.55 64.41
CA TYR A 58 25.11 20.69 63.29
C TYR A 58 24.06 19.63 62.96
N PHE A 59 23.38 19.06 63.97
CA PHE A 59 22.25 18.15 63.72
C PHE A 59 21.15 18.82 62.89
N TYR A 60 20.73 20.03 63.30
CA TYR A 60 19.70 20.77 62.58
C TYR A 60 20.18 21.29 61.21
N LEU A 61 21.48 21.51 61.01
CA LEU A 61 22.01 21.78 59.67
C LEU A 61 21.74 20.58 58.75
N GLY A 62 21.93 19.36 59.24
CA GLY A 62 21.54 18.13 58.55
C GLY A 62 20.05 18.13 58.19
N GLU A 63 19.16 18.40 59.15
CA GLU A 63 17.71 18.45 58.92
C GLU A 63 17.31 19.52 57.89
N VAL A 64 17.93 20.70 57.95
CA VAL A 64 17.71 21.79 56.98
C VAL A 64 18.10 21.31 55.57
N ILE A 65 19.25 20.65 55.42
CA ILE A 65 19.69 20.13 54.12
C ILE A 65 18.75 19.02 53.63
N ILE A 66 18.29 18.11 54.50
CA ILE A 66 17.29 17.08 54.14
C ILE A 66 16.01 17.73 53.61
N SER A 67 15.51 18.78 54.27
CA SER A 67 14.29 19.47 53.82
C SER A 67 14.43 20.06 52.41
N LYS A 68 15.65 20.40 51.99
CA LYS A 68 15.93 20.86 50.63
C LYS A 68 15.94 19.73 49.62
N LEU A 69 16.45 18.55 49.98
CA LEU A 69 16.49 17.37 49.11
C LEU A 69 15.10 16.97 48.60
N ASP A 70 14.04 17.25 49.37
CA ASP A 70 12.67 16.93 48.94
C ASP A 70 12.13 17.88 47.85
N THR A 71 12.79 19.02 47.65
CA THR A 71 12.39 20.08 46.69
C THR A 71 13.31 20.20 45.48
N ILE A 72 14.46 19.53 45.50
CA ILE A 72 15.49 19.64 44.47
C ILE A 72 15.34 18.52 43.46
N PRO A 73 15.41 18.83 42.15
CA PRO A 73 15.34 17.81 41.16
C PRO A 73 16.63 16.98 41.07
N ILE A 74 16.52 15.66 40.89
CA ILE A 74 17.64 14.72 40.65
C ILE A 74 18.10 14.69 39.18
N PHE A 75 17.34 15.29 38.27
CA PHE A 75 17.65 15.41 36.85
C PHE A 75 17.67 16.89 36.44
N PRO A 76 18.49 17.30 35.45
CA PRO A 76 19.31 16.47 34.54
C PRO A 76 20.62 15.92 35.13
N THR A 77 21.09 16.43 36.26
CA THR A 77 22.31 15.94 36.94
C THR A 77 22.06 15.70 38.43
N SER A 78 22.62 14.61 38.97
CA SER A 78 22.51 14.28 40.39
C SER A 78 23.55 15.00 41.26
N ASP A 79 24.55 15.67 40.67
CA ASP A 79 25.68 16.27 41.40
C ASP A 79 25.27 17.20 42.55
N THR A 80 24.23 18.02 42.31
CA THR A 80 23.71 18.93 43.35
C THR A 80 23.03 18.15 44.47
N TYR A 81 22.30 17.09 44.12
CA TYR A 81 21.64 16.21 45.08
C TYR A 81 22.67 15.45 45.92
N ASP A 82 23.68 14.87 45.26
CA ASP A 82 24.77 14.14 45.89
C ASP A 82 25.60 15.04 46.80
N SER A 83 25.93 16.27 46.36
CA SER A 83 26.63 17.25 47.17
C SER A 83 25.86 17.65 48.43
N LEU A 84 24.52 17.74 48.35
CA LEU A 84 23.69 18.02 49.51
C LEU A 84 23.61 16.83 50.46
N ILE A 85 23.54 15.60 49.94
CA ILE A 85 23.65 14.41 50.78
C ILE A 85 24.99 14.41 51.53
N ASP A 86 26.10 14.63 50.83
CA ASP A 86 27.44 14.63 51.44
C ASP A 86 27.55 15.70 52.54
N LYS A 87 27.03 16.90 52.30
CA LYS A 87 26.97 17.97 53.32
C LYS A 87 26.10 17.60 54.53
N ALA A 88 24.98 16.91 54.31
CA ALA A 88 24.13 16.45 55.41
C ALA A 88 24.81 15.36 56.24
N VAL A 89 25.49 14.41 55.57
CA VAL A 89 26.30 13.37 56.23
C VAL A 89 27.44 13.98 57.03
N ASP A 90 28.16 14.96 56.48
CA ASP A 90 29.22 15.69 57.18
C ASP A 90 28.66 16.42 58.42
N ALA A 91 27.50 17.05 58.30
CA ALA A 91 26.85 17.74 59.41
C ALA A 91 26.46 16.78 60.54
N TYR A 92 25.84 15.64 60.22
CA TYR A 92 25.53 14.61 61.24
C TYR A 92 26.79 13.99 61.84
N THR A 93 27.82 13.72 61.03
CA THR A 93 29.09 13.17 61.52
C THR A 93 29.77 14.13 62.50
N LYS A 94 29.76 15.43 62.18
CA LYS A 94 30.26 16.46 63.10
C LYS A 94 29.40 16.58 64.35
N ALA A 95 28.07 16.46 64.24
CA ALA A 95 27.19 16.42 65.40
C ALA A 95 27.50 15.21 66.30
N ILE A 96 27.66 13.99 65.76
CA ILE A 96 28.04 12.79 66.52
C ILE A 96 29.34 13.02 67.30
N ALA A 97 30.35 13.57 66.64
CA ALA A 97 31.67 13.82 67.25
C ALA A 97 31.63 14.82 68.42
N LEU A 98 30.66 15.74 68.42
CA LEU A 98 30.51 16.77 69.45
C LEU A 98 29.53 16.36 70.58
N VAL A 99 28.65 15.38 70.36
CA VAL A 99 27.74 14.89 71.40
C VAL A 99 28.49 13.97 72.38
N ASP A 100 28.73 14.46 73.59
CA ASP A 100 29.20 13.68 74.74
C ASP A 100 28.26 13.79 75.95
N GLU A 101 28.56 13.09 77.05
CA GLU A 101 27.71 13.15 78.26
C GLU A 101 27.65 14.55 78.89
N LYS A 102 28.71 15.36 78.72
CA LYS A 102 28.79 16.70 79.31
C LYS A 102 27.91 17.67 78.52
N GLU A 103 27.94 17.57 77.20
CA GLU A 103 27.13 18.33 76.27
C GLU A 103 25.64 18.08 76.51
N VAL A 104 25.22 16.81 76.51
CA VAL A 104 23.81 16.45 76.75
C VAL A 104 23.30 16.92 78.11
N ARG A 105 24.14 16.89 79.17
CA ARG A 105 23.74 17.40 80.50
C ARG A 105 23.65 18.92 80.57
N LYS A 106 24.50 19.63 79.81
CA LYS A 106 24.53 21.11 79.80
C LYS A 106 23.38 21.69 78.98
N ASN A 107 23.01 21.01 77.91
CA ASN A 107 22.09 21.47 76.89
C ASN A 107 20.87 20.53 76.75
N ASP A 108 20.36 20.00 77.86
CA ASP A 108 19.29 18.98 77.89
C ASP A 108 18.01 19.42 77.17
N GLU A 109 17.70 20.73 77.19
CA GLU A 109 16.59 21.33 76.44
C GLU A 109 16.63 21.07 74.93
N TYR A 110 17.82 20.89 74.34
CA TYR A 110 17.95 20.65 72.90
C TYR A 110 17.78 19.18 72.50
N TYR A 111 17.92 18.26 73.45
CA TYR A 111 17.85 16.81 73.25
C TYR A 111 16.58 16.20 73.85
N MET A 112 15.59 17.01 74.21
CA MET A 112 14.34 16.54 74.84
C MET A 112 13.60 15.46 74.03
N ALA A 113 13.78 15.41 72.71
CA ALA A 113 13.21 14.37 71.84
C ALA A 113 13.70 12.95 72.19
N TYR A 114 14.87 12.83 72.83
CA TYR A 114 15.50 11.56 73.22
C TYR A 114 15.28 11.21 74.70
N ASN A 115 14.53 12.03 75.44
CA ASN A 115 14.27 11.82 76.86
C ASN A 115 13.38 10.59 77.06
N ARG A 116 13.91 9.56 77.73
CA ARG A 116 13.17 8.32 78.00
C ARG A 116 13.39 7.83 79.43
N ARG A 117 12.46 7.00 79.90
CA ARG A 117 12.54 6.37 81.22
C ARG A 117 13.55 5.23 81.20
N ASP A 118 14.58 5.32 82.02
CA ASP A 118 15.52 4.21 82.22
C ASP A 118 14.83 3.08 82.99
N LEU A 119 14.75 1.89 82.37
CA LEU A 119 14.04 0.73 82.93
C LEU A 119 14.68 0.18 84.22
N ARG A 120 15.97 0.42 84.46
CA ARG A 120 16.71 -0.09 85.61
C ARG A 120 16.60 0.83 86.83
N THR A 121 16.56 2.15 86.60
CA THR A 121 16.57 3.16 87.67
C THR A 121 15.25 3.90 87.84
N GLY A 122 14.34 3.78 86.87
CA GLY A 122 13.05 4.45 86.86
C GLY A 122 13.10 5.96 86.59
N LYS A 123 14.30 6.55 86.47
CA LYS A 123 14.51 7.98 86.20
C LYS A 123 14.43 8.29 84.71
N PHE A 124 13.92 9.47 84.39
CA PHE A 124 13.99 10.02 83.04
C PHE A 124 15.37 10.60 82.78
N GLY A 125 15.90 10.36 81.59
CA GLY A 125 17.17 10.90 81.15
C GLY A 125 17.39 10.65 79.66
N ILE A 126 18.32 11.43 79.10
CA ILE A 126 18.77 11.29 77.72
C ILE A 126 20.07 10.50 77.75
N LYS A 127 20.14 9.39 76.99
CA LYS A 127 21.39 8.63 76.84
C LYS A 127 22.05 9.05 75.53
N VAL A 128 23.35 9.34 75.58
CA VAL A 128 24.17 9.67 74.41
C VAL A 128 24.05 8.58 73.33
N SER A 129 24.01 7.30 73.74
CA SER A 129 23.86 6.17 72.81
C SER A 129 22.60 6.25 71.94
N ASP A 130 21.51 6.84 72.44
CA ASP A 130 20.26 6.96 71.67
C ASP A 130 20.34 8.10 70.66
N VAL A 131 21.02 9.20 71.03
CA VAL A 131 21.29 10.34 70.15
C VAL A 131 22.22 9.89 69.02
N HIS A 132 23.33 9.22 69.36
CA HIS A 132 24.26 8.66 68.37
C HIS A 132 23.56 7.67 67.44
N LEU A 133 22.77 6.74 67.97
CA LEU A 133 22.02 5.78 67.15
C LEU A 133 21.06 6.46 66.17
N ASP A 134 20.33 7.50 66.60
CA ASP A 134 19.46 8.26 65.70
C ASP A 134 20.24 8.97 64.59
N TYR A 135 21.38 9.59 64.93
CA TYR A 135 22.22 10.29 63.95
C TYR A 135 22.86 9.30 62.96
N GLU A 136 23.33 8.14 63.44
CA GLU A 136 23.84 7.05 62.60
C GLU A 136 22.76 6.51 61.66
N ASN A 137 21.53 6.30 62.15
CA ASN A 137 20.41 5.87 61.31
C ASN A 137 20.07 6.90 60.22
N LYS A 138 20.18 8.20 60.53
CA LYS A 138 19.97 9.29 59.55
C LYS A 138 21.07 9.29 58.48
N ILE A 139 22.34 9.12 58.88
CA ILE A 139 23.46 8.97 57.93
C ILE A 139 23.23 7.75 57.04
N GLU A 140 22.91 6.59 57.61
CA GLU A 140 22.66 5.36 56.86
C GLU A 140 21.50 5.55 55.87
N SER A 141 20.41 6.19 56.28
CA SER A 141 19.28 6.53 55.41
C SER A 141 19.69 7.43 54.25
N LEU A 142 20.59 8.40 54.46
CA LEU A 142 21.07 9.30 53.42
C LEU A 142 21.99 8.60 52.42
N VAL A 143 22.89 7.74 52.92
CA VAL A 143 23.76 6.92 52.06
C VAL A 143 22.93 5.99 51.18
N LYS A 144 21.92 5.31 51.75
CA LYS A 144 20.96 4.49 50.98
C LYS A 144 20.21 5.30 49.94
N LYS A 145 19.80 6.54 50.26
CA LYS A 145 19.12 7.44 49.31
C LYS A 145 20.05 7.82 48.14
N LYS A 146 21.33 8.08 48.42
CA LYS A 146 22.36 8.36 47.41
C LYS A 146 22.56 7.18 46.46
N GLU A 147 22.71 5.98 47.01
CA GLU A 147 22.82 4.75 46.21
C GLU A 147 21.58 4.53 45.34
N LEU A 148 20.38 4.75 45.88
CA LEU A 148 19.14 4.66 45.12
C LEU A 148 19.09 5.66 43.95
N VAL A 149 19.50 6.92 44.16
CA VAL A 149 19.56 7.91 43.08
C VAL A 149 20.54 7.48 41.98
N LYS A 150 21.69 6.91 42.34
CA LYS A 150 22.65 6.34 41.39
C LYS A 150 22.07 5.15 40.61
N ASP A 151 21.30 4.30 41.28
CA ASP A 151 20.61 3.17 40.62
C ASP A 151 19.53 3.68 39.66
N ILE A 152 18.79 4.73 40.03
CA ILE A 152 17.79 5.39 39.18
C ILE A 152 18.45 5.99 37.93
N THR A 153 19.56 6.73 38.08
CA THR A 153 20.28 7.31 36.93
C THR A 153 20.83 6.23 36.00
N THR A 154 21.33 5.12 36.56
CA THR A 154 21.77 3.95 35.78
C THR A 154 20.61 3.28 35.04
N ALA A 155 19.45 3.10 35.69
CA ALA A 155 18.26 2.52 35.06
C ALA A 155 17.74 3.41 33.93
N LYS A 156 17.71 4.73 34.12
CA LYS A 156 17.36 5.71 33.08
C LYS A 156 18.30 5.62 31.88
N ALA A 157 19.62 5.59 32.12
CA ALA A 157 20.61 5.47 31.06
C ALA A 157 20.42 4.19 30.22
N LYS A 158 20.14 3.05 30.87
CA LYS A 158 19.83 1.79 30.18
C LYS A 158 18.55 1.86 29.35
N ALA A 159 17.52 2.55 29.84
CA ALA A 159 16.27 2.72 29.10
C ALA A 159 16.48 3.59 27.85
N ILE A 160 17.27 4.66 27.96
CA ILE A 160 17.68 5.50 26.82
C ILE A 160 18.50 4.68 25.81
N GLU A 161 19.50 3.93 26.27
CA GLU A 161 20.32 3.07 25.40
C GLU A 161 19.49 2.03 24.65
N ALA A 162 18.55 1.37 25.33
CA ALA A 162 17.63 0.41 24.71
C ALA A 162 16.73 1.09 23.66
N GLN A 163 16.29 2.31 23.93
CA GLN A 163 15.48 3.09 22.99
C GLN A 163 16.29 3.49 21.75
N ASP A 164 17.50 4.00 21.95
CA ASP A 164 18.39 4.42 20.86
C ASP A 164 18.74 3.21 19.96
N ALA A 165 19.04 2.06 20.56
CA ALA A 165 19.32 0.82 19.82
C ALA A 165 18.11 0.32 19.00
N LEU A 166 16.88 0.41 19.56
CA LEU A 166 15.66 0.07 18.82
C LEU A 166 15.42 1.06 17.68
N THR A 167 15.58 2.35 17.95
CA THR A 167 15.38 3.43 16.97
C THR A 167 16.37 3.32 15.81
N GLU A 168 17.64 3.00 16.09
CA GLU A 168 18.64 2.75 15.06
C GLU A 168 18.24 1.57 14.16
N MET A 169 17.75 0.48 14.75
CA MET A 169 17.28 -0.68 14.00
C MET A 169 16.06 -0.35 13.14
N ILE A 170 15.11 0.42 13.68
CA ILE A 170 13.95 0.92 12.93
C ILE A 170 14.38 1.83 11.78
N ASN A 171 15.32 2.74 12.01
CA ASN A 171 15.83 3.64 10.96
C ASN A 171 16.53 2.86 9.84
N SER A 172 17.31 1.84 10.18
CA SER A 172 17.91 0.92 9.20
C SER A 172 16.82 0.20 8.39
N LEU A 173 15.74 -0.23 9.06
CA LEU A 173 14.59 -0.87 8.42
C LEU A 173 13.87 0.07 7.45
N GLN A 174 13.56 1.30 7.88
CA GLN A 174 12.89 2.31 7.06
C GLN A 174 13.76 2.77 5.88
N THR A 175 15.10 2.80 6.05
CA THR A 175 16.03 3.11 4.95
C THR A 175 15.96 2.03 3.87
N LYS A 176 15.84 0.77 4.27
CA LYS A 176 15.72 -0.37 3.35
C LYS A 176 14.32 -0.50 2.75
N TYR A 177 13.30 -0.15 3.52
CA TYR A 177 11.89 -0.23 3.15
C TYR A 177 11.22 1.12 3.44
N PRO A 178 11.19 2.03 2.45
CA PRO A 178 10.77 3.42 2.65
C PRO A 178 9.33 3.59 3.16
N ASN A 179 8.45 2.66 2.79
CA ASN A 179 7.04 2.67 3.15
C ASN A 179 6.58 1.25 3.53
N ARG A 180 5.39 1.18 4.13
CA ARG A 180 4.76 -0.06 4.59
C ARG A 180 4.60 -1.07 3.47
N GLU A 181 4.16 -0.63 2.30
CA GLU A 181 3.91 -1.47 1.13
C GLU A 181 5.21 -2.10 0.62
N ALA A 182 6.29 -1.31 0.52
CA ALA A 182 7.62 -1.77 0.18
C ALA A 182 8.10 -2.80 1.18
N PHE A 183 7.92 -2.57 2.48
CA PHE A 183 8.26 -3.54 3.51
C PHE A 183 7.53 -4.87 3.29
N LEU A 184 6.20 -4.83 3.16
CA LEU A 184 5.38 -6.02 3.01
C LEU A 184 5.71 -6.82 1.74
N LEU A 185 5.87 -6.13 0.62
CA LEU A 185 6.10 -6.79 -0.67
C LEU A 185 7.54 -7.29 -0.83
N ARG A 186 8.54 -6.57 -0.30
CA ARG A 186 9.96 -6.92 -0.49
C ARG A 186 10.50 -7.92 0.53
N ILE A 187 9.93 -7.97 1.74
CA ILE A 187 10.47 -8.85 2.78
C ILE A 187 10.42 -10.31 2.35
N SER A 188 11.55 -10.99 2.52
CA SER A 188 11.74 -12.40 2.22
C SER A 188 11.56 -13.27 3.45
N THR A 189 11.41 -14.59 3.24
CA THR A 189 11.35 -15.57 4.34
C THR A 189 12.64 -15.60 5.16
N ASP A 190 13.80 -15.33 4.55
CA ASP A 190 15.10 -15.34 5.23
C ASP A 190 15.28 -14.09 6.13
N GLU A 191 14.45 -13.07 5.94
CA GLU A 191 14.44 -11.82 6.71
C GLU A 191 13.49 -11.88 7.91
N GLN A 192 12.85 -13.03 8.20
CA GLN A 192 12.05 -13.22 9.41
C GLN A 192 12.83 -12.97 10.71
N SER A 193 14.13 -13.26 10.70
CA SER A 193 15.03 -12.98 11.84
C SER A 193 15.10 -11.50 12.20
N ILE A 194 14.72 -10.58 11.30
CA ILE A 194 14.64 -9.14 11.59
C ILE A 194 13.50 -8.86 12.57
N PHE A 195 12.35 -9.53 12.43
CA PHE A 195 11.22 -9.38 13.36
C PHE A 195 11.56 -9.88 14.74
N ASP A 196 12.15 -11.06 14.84
CA ASP A 196 12.53 -11.65 16.12
C ASP A 196 13.46 -10.71 16.89
N ARG A 197 14.42 -10.11 16.18
CA ARG A 197 15.34 -9.11 16.76
C ARG A 197 14.64 -7.79 17.13
N LEU A 198 13.70 -7.29 16.31
CA LEU A 198 12.92 -6.09 16.64
C LEU A 198 12.04 -6.31 17.87
N LEU A 199 11.37 -7.46 17.95
CA LEU A 199 10.55 -7.86 19.09
C LEU A 199 11.40 -8.04 20.36
N GLU A 200 12.57 -8.67 20.23
CA GLU A 200 13.53 -8.79 21.34
C GLU A 200 13.97 -7.41 21.86
N LYS A 201 14.32 -6.49 20.95
CA LYS A 201 14.71 -5.12 21.31
C LYS A 201 13.55 -4.32 21.90
N SER A 202 12.34 -4.48 21.37
CA SER A 202 11.12 -3.88 21.93
C SER A 202 10.85 -4.36 23.35
N LYS A 203 10.96 -5.67 23.60
CA LYS A 203 10.81 -6.25 24.93
C LYS A 203 11.90 -5.75 25.88
N SER A 204 13.15 -5.68 25.43
CA SER A 204 14.25 -5.14 26.22
C SER A 204 14.04 -3.66 26.61
N LEU A 205 13.52 -2.83 25.69
CA LEU A 205 13.13 -1.45 26.00
C LEU A 205 12.02 -1.42 27.06
N LYS A 206 10.97 -2.21 26.89
CA LYS A 206 9.86 -2.31 27.84
C LYS A 206 10.36 -2.67 29.25
N GLU A 207 11.18 -3.71 29.37
CA GLU A 207 11.77 -4.14 30.65
C GLU A 207 12.67 -3.05 31.27
N ALA A 208 13.45 -2.34 30.45
CA ALA A 208 14.31 -1.25 30.92
C ALA A 208 13.51 -0.05 31.44
N VAL A 209 12.42 0.34 30.74
CA VAL A 209 11.54 1.44 31.16
C VAL A 209 10.75 1.07 32.42
N GLU A 210 10.23 -0.15 32.52
CA GLU A 210 9.55 -0.64 33.73
C GLU A 210 10.52 -0.73 34.92
N THR A 211 11.77 -1.13 34.67
CA THR A 211 12.82 -1.09 35.71
C THR A 211 13.08 0.33 36.18
N TYR A 212 13.17 1.29 35.26
CA TYR A 212 13.32 2.71 35.60
C TYR A 212 12.12 3.24 36.41
N GLU A 213 10.89 2.99 35.97
CA GLU A 213 9.65 3.39 36.66
C GLU A 213 9.59 2.83 38.10
N ASN A 214 9.92 1.55 38.27
CA ASN A 214 9.92 0.92 39.60
C ASN A 214 10.98 1.54 40.52
N ARG A 215 12.18 1.81 40.00
CA ARG A 215 13.27 2.41 40.79
C ARG A 215 12.95 3.86 41.18
N ILE A 216 12.47 4.67 40.25
CA ILE A 216 12.14 6.07 40.55
C ILE A 216 10.95 6.20 41.50
N SER A 217 9.94 5.32 41.35
CA SER A 217 8.80 5.25 42.27
C SER A 217 9.20 4.90 43.69
N SER A 218 10.27 4.11 43.87
CA SER A 218 10.79 3.74 45.19
C SER A 218 11.42 4.91 45.96
N LEU A 219 11.74 6.03 45.29
CA LEU A 219 12.20 7.26 45.95
C LEU A 219 11.09 7.92 46.80
N ASN A 220 9.82 7.56 46.55
CA ASN A 220 8.63 8.05 47.26
C ASN A 220 8.59 9.59 47.37
N ASN A 221 9.00 10.28 46.30
CA ASN A 221 8.99 11.73 46.22
C ASN A 221 7.87 12.19 45.26
N LYS A 222 7.07 13.17 45.69
CA LYS A 222 5.95 13.73 44.90
C LYS A 222 6.39 14.35 43.58
N LEU A 223 7.64 14.81 43.49
CA LEU A 223 8.20 15.33 42.24
C LEU A 223 8.41 14.24 41.19
N TYR A 224 8.46 12.98 41.62
CA TYR A 224 8.96 11.83 40.85
C TYR A 224 7.96 10.67 40.78
N GLN A 225 6.72 10.98 40.40
CA GLN A 225 5.70 9.97 40.13
C GLN A 225 5.65 9.69 38.63
N VAL A 226 6.45 8.72 38.20
CA VAL A 226 6.47 8.29 36.81
C VAL A 226 5.29 7.37 36.54
N GLN A 227 4.57 7.65 35.45
CA GLN A 227 3.50 6.81 34.91
C GLN A 227 3.81 6.47 33.46
N ILE A 228 3.86 5.18 33.13
CA ILE A 228 3.94 4.71 31.74
C ILE A 228 2.55 4.73 31.11
N VAL A 229 2.42 5.43 29.98
CA VAL A 229 1.24 5.41 29.10
C VAL A 229 1.66 4.78 27.77
N ARG A 230 1.01 3.68 27.41
CA ARG A 230 1.24 3.03 26.11
C ARG A 230 0.53 3.80 25.02
N SER A 231 1.24 4.06 23.92
CA SER A 231 0.68 4.68 22.72
C SER A 231 0.69 3.68 21.57
N ASP A 232 -0.43 3.57 20.87
CA ASP A 232 -0.51 2.80 19.63
C ASP A 232 0.31 3.48 18.53
N ILE A 233 0.89 2.67 17.65
CA ILE A 233 1.60 3.12 16.44
C ILE A 233 0.63 2.92 15.28
N THR A 234 0.30 3.98 14.56
CA THR A 234 -0.75 3.93 13.53
C THR A 234 -0.21 3.84 12.11
N SER A 235 1.05 4.24 11.91
CA SER A 235 1.68 4.30 10.59
C SER A 235 3.15 3.89 10.61
N TRP A 236 3.67 3.55 9.43
CA TRP A 236 5.06 3.14 9.25
C TRP A 236 6.03 4.30 9.52
N GLU A 237 5.63 5.51 9.15
CA GLU A 237 6.38 6.75 9.29
C GLU A 237 6.55 7.17 10.77
N GLU A 238 5.59 6.79 11.63
CA GLU A 238 5.63 7.08 13.07
C GLU A 238 6.71 6.29 13.82
N LEU A 239 7.16 5.13 13.30
CA LEU A 239 8.04 4.21 14.02
C LEU A 239 9.32 4.85 14.59
N SER A 240 9.95 5.76 13.83
CA SER A 240 11.22 6.41 14.18
C SER A 240 11.09 7.78 14.83
N SER A 241 9.90 8.39 14.76
CA SER A 241 9.69 9.76 15.25
C SER A 241 9.32 9.84 16.73
N ILE A 242 8.91 8.73 17.34
CA ILE A 242 8.44 8.75 18.73
C ILE A 242 9.61 8.60 19.70
N LYS A 243 10.09 9.74 20.21
CA LYS A 243 11.09 9.78 21.28
C LYS A 243 10.42 9.85 22.65
N VAL A 244 10.70 8.85 23.50
CA VAL A 244 10.32 8.84 24.92
C VAL A 244 11.10 9.93 25.65
N ASP A 245 10.38 10.86 26.27
CA ASP A 245 10.97 11.93 27.09
C ASP A 245 11.07 11.49 28.55
N PHE A 246 12.24 10.98 28.94
CA PHE A 246 12.52 10.50 30.29
C PHE A 246 12.63 11.60 31.37
N GLU A 247 12.48 12.87 30.99
CA GLU A 247 12.40 14.00 31.94
C GLU A 247 10.97 14.28 32.41
N ARG A 248 9.96 13.66 31.76
CA ARG A 248 8.56 13.84 32.13
C ARG A 248 8.10 12.78 33.13
N ASN A 249 7.14 13.18 33.97
CA ASN A 249 6.44 12.26 34.87
C ASN A 249 5.48 11.32 34.13
N THR A 250 5.07 11.66 32.90
CA THR A 250 4.27 10.77 32.06
C THR A 250 5.11 10.35 30.86
N LEU A 251 5.49 9.07 30.84
CA LEU A 251 6.27 8.48 29.75
C LEU A 251 5.32 7.91 28.71
N GLN A 252 5.35 8.48 27.50
CA GLN A 252 4.66 7.90 26.35
C GLN A 252 5.56 6.85 25.72
N LEU A 253 5.22 5.58 25.89
CA LEU A 253 5.99 4.45 25.38
C LEU A 253 5.22 3.78 24.24
N PRO A 254 5.74 3.82 22.99
CA PRO A 254 5.08 3.16 21.87
C PRO A 254 4.99 1.66 22.05
N ASP A 255 3.84 1.09 21.66
CA ASP A 255 3.63 -0.35 21.67
C ASP A 255 4.17 -1.00 20.39
N TYR A 256 5.51 -1.00 20.28
CA TYR A 256 6.22 -1.64 19.18
C TYR A 256 5.94 -3.15 19.11
N GLU A 257 5.75 -3.81 20.26
CA GLU A 257 5.47 -5.24 20.35
C GLU A 257 4.14 -5.57 19.65
N LYS A 258 3.08 -4.85 19.99
CA LYS A 258 1.77 -4.98 19.32
C LYS A 258 1.89 -4.71 17.81
N TYR A 259 2.51 -3.60 17.42
CA TYR A 259 2.62 -3.20 16.02
C TYR A 259 3.37 -4.24 15.16
N PHE A 260 4.53 -4.72 15.63
CA PHE A 260 5.31 -5.69 14.86
C PHE A 260 4.66 -7.07 14.82
N ASN A 261 3.92 -7.47 15.86
CA ASN A 261 3.13 -8.71 15.84
C ASN A 261 2.00 -8.63 14.80
N GLU A 262 1.23 -7.53 14.76
CA GLU A 262 0.19 -7.32 13.75
C GLU A 262 0.75 -7.36 12.32
N LEU A 263 1.91 -6.74 12.11
CA LEU A 263 2.60 -6.74 10.83
C LEU A 263 3.10 -8.14 10.43
N GLN A 264 3.58 -8.94 11.40
CA GLN A 264 3.98 -10.33 11.17
C GLN A 264 2.78 -11.21 10.81
N GLU A 265 1.63 -10.99 11.44
CA GLU A 265 0.39 -11.70 11.10
C GLU A 265 -0.08 -11.38 9.68
N GLU A 266 -0.09 -10.12 9.27
CA GLU A 266 -0.45 -9.72 7.90
C GLU A 266 0.49 -10.34 6.86
N LEU A 267 1.80 -10.36 7.14
CA LEU A 267 2.77 -11.02 6.26
C LEU A 267 2.47 -12.51 6.09
N ARG A 268 2.16 -13.19 7.17
CA ARG A 268 1.91 -14.64 7.17
C ARG A 268 0.57 -14.99 6.54
N ASN A 269 -0.47 -14.24 6.87
CA ASN A 269 -1.86 -14.59 6.55
C ASN A 269 -2.34 -13.95 5.24
N GLU A 270 -1.77 -12.82 4.83
CA GLU A 270 -2.19 -12.11 3.62
C GLU A 270 -1.11 -12.13 2.54
N ILE A 271 0.09 -11.64 2.85
CA ILE A 271 1.14 -11.42 1.84
C ILE A 271 1.73 -12.73 1.33
N ALA A 272 2.10 -13.65 2.20
CA ALA A 272 2.71 -14.92 1.77
C ALA A 272 1.76 -15.74 0.87
N PRO A 273 0.47 -15.91 1.19
CA PRO A 273 -0.50 -16.50 0.27
C PRO A 273 -0.66 -15.71 -1.03
N LEU A 274 -0.65 -14.38 -0.97
CA LEU A 274 -0.75 -13.53 -2.16
C LEU A 274 0.44 -13.75 -3.12
N LYS A 275 1.67 -13.78 -2.59
CA LYS A 275 2.88 -14.08 -3.38
C LYS A 275 2.78 -15.47 -4.01
N LYS A 276 2.32 -16.46 -3.26
CA LYS A 276 2.13 -17.84 -3.75
C LYS A 276 1.13 -17.90 -4.91
N ILE A 277 -0.07 -17.32 -4.74
CA ILE A 277 -1.11 -17.31 -5.78
C ILE A 277 -0.61 -16.58 -7.03
N LEU A 278 0.09 -15.45 -6.88
CA LEU A 278 0.68 -14.73 -8.03
C LEU A 278 1.62 -15.64 -8.83
N LEU A 279 2.52 -16.37 -8.15
CA LEU A 279 3.46 -17.28 -8.81
C LEU A 279 2.77 -18.49 -9.44
N GLU A 280 1.71 -19.02 -8.81
CA GLU A 280 0.93 -20.13 -9.36
C GLU A 280 0.19 -19.73 -10.63
N ILE A 281 -0.48 -18.57 -10.64
CA ILE A 281 -1.17 -18.05 -11.83
C ILE A 281 -0.18 -17.76 -12.95
N ASP A 282 0.98 -17.19 -12.63
CA ASP A 282 2.03 -16.96 -13.62
C ASP A 282 2.49 -18.26 -14.29
N GLN A 283 2.73 -19.32 -13.50
CA GLN A 283 3.12 -20.63 -14.01
C GLN A 283 1.99 -21.23 -14.87
N GLN A 284 0.74 -21.16 -14.42
CA GLN A 284 -0.41 -21.67 -15.18
C GLN A 284 -0.57 -20.96 -16.53
N LEU A 285 -0.31 -19.64 -16.60
CA LEU A 285 -0.33 -18.89 -17.85
C LEU A 285 0.83 -19.30 -18.76
N THR A 286 2.06 -19.43 -18.22
CA THR A 286 3.20 -19.92 -19.00
C THR A 286 2.95 -21.32 -19.56
N ASP A 287 2.45 -22.25 -18.75
CA ASP A 287 2.09 -23.60 -19.19
C ASP A 287 0.99 -23.58 -20.25
N ALA A 288 0.00 -22.69 -20.12
CA ALA A 288 -1.09 -22.55 -21.08
C ALA A 288 -0.59 -22.03 -22.43
N ILE A 289 0.32 -21.05 -22.45
CA ILE A 289 0.95 -20.55 -23.69
C ILE A 289 1.66 -21.69 -24.43
N GLU A 290 2.47 -22.48 -23.72
CA GLU A 290 3.20 -23.60 -24.32
C GLU A 290 2.26 -24.69 -24.84
N LYS A 291 1.28 -25.13 -24.03
CA LYS A 291 0.38 -26.23 -24.39
C LYS A 291 -0.61 -25.85 -25.49
N ASN A 292 -1.20 -24.65 -25.43
CA ASN A 292 -2.22 -24.22 -26.40
C ASN A 292 -1.68 -24.09 -27.83
N SER A 293 -0.36 -23.89 -27.99
CA SER A 293 0.28 -23.88 -29.31
C SER A 293 0.28 -25.24 -30.04
N SER A 294 0.00 -26.34 -29.32
CA SER A 294 0.19 -27.72 -29.82
C SER A 294 -1.04 -28.62 -29.73
N VAL A 295 -2.13 -28.14 -29.14
CA VAL A 295 -3.38 -28.92 -29.00
C VAL A 295 -4.07 -29.12 -30.34
N GLN A 296 -4.71 -30.27 -30.49
CA GLN A 296 -5.39 -30.67 -31.73
C GLN A 296 -6.91 -30.40 -31.68
N ASP A 297 -7.48 -30.27 -30.49
CA ASP A 297 -8.91 -30.04 -30.29
C ASP A 297 -9.15 -28.98 -29.21
N SER A 298 -10.18 -28.17 -29.46
CA SER A 298 -10.76 -27.19 -28.55
C SER A 298 -11.06 -27.73 -27.15
N SER A 299 -11.40 -29.02 -27.02
CA SER A 299 -11.65 -29.67 -25.73
C SER A 299 -10.41 -29.78 -24.83
N GLN A 300 -9.22 -29.66 -25.40
CA GLN A 300 -7.93 -29.76 -24.71
C GLN A 300 -7.33 -28.40 -24.33
N LEU A 301 -8.06 -27.30 -24.61
CA LEU A 301 -7.59 -25.94 -24.35
C LEU A 301 -7.39 -25.68 -22.85
N TYR A 302 -6.21 -25.18 -22.52
CA TYR A 302 -5.89 -24.68 -21.19
C TYR A 302 -6.34 -23.23 -21.08
N ARG A 303 -7.42 -22.98 -20.34
CA ARG A 303 -7.93 -21.63 -20.08
C ARG A 303 -7.60 -21.23 -18.65
N THR A 304 -6.73 -20.24 -18.51
CA THR A 304 -6.35 -19.68 -17.23
C THR A 304 -6.79 -18.22 -17.18
N SER A 305 -7.69 -17.91 -16.25
CA SER A 305 -8.12 -16.53 -16.00
C SER A 305 -7.42 -15.96 -14.77
N ILE A 306 -7.07 -14.68 -14.80
CA ILE A 306 -6.56 -13.98 -13.62
C ILE A 306 -7.73 -13.77 -12.63
N PRO A 307 -7.69 -14.32 -11.41
CA PRO A 307 -8.78 -14.14 -10.46
C PRO A 307 -8.95 -12.66 -10.08
N THR A 308 -10.19 -12.15 -10.06
CA THR A 308 -10.49 -10.77 -9.63
C THR A 308 -9.99 -10.51 -8.21
N THR A 309 -10.06 -11.52 -7.33
CA THR A 309 -9.57 -11.44 -5.95
C THR A 309 -8.06 -11.21 -5.85
N LEU A 310 -7.26 -11.73 -6.81
CA LEU A 310 -5.82 -11.47 -6.87
C LEU A 310 -5.57 -10.01 -7.25
N ILE A 311 -6.30 -9.51 -8.25
CA ILE A 311 -6.23 -8.11 -8.71
C ILE A 311 -6.56 -7.16 -7.55
N GLU A 312 -7.71 -7.37 -6.90
CA GLU A 312 -8.16 -6.55 -5.77
C GLU A 312 -7.14 -6.53 -4.63
N ARG A 313 -6.56 -7.68 -4.28
CA ARG A 313 -5.56 -7.78 -3.22
C ARG A 313 -4.25 -7.08 -3.59
N LEU A 314 -3.76 -7.23 -4.82
CA LEU A 314 -2.53 -6.56 -5.27
C LEU A 314 -2.70 -5.04 -5.36
N VAL A 315 -3.89 -4.56 -5.75
CA VAL A 315 -4.19 -3.11 -5.85
C VAL A 315 -4.17 -2.42 -4.48
N LYS A 316 -4.42 -3.13 -3.37
CA LYS A 316 -4.29 -2.58 -2.02
C LYS A 316 -2.87 -2.09 -1.70
N PHE A 317 -1.84 -2.67 -2.32
CA PHE A 317 -0.44 -2.34 -2.07
C PHE A 317 0.18 -1.47 -3.16
N SER A 318 -0.48 -1.30 -4.31
CA SER A 318 -0.01 -0.44 -5.39
C SER A 318 -1.16 -0.10 -6.34
N THR A 319 -1.35 1.18 -6.68
CA THR A 319 -2.47 1.63 -7.53
C THR A 319 -2.42 1.09 -8.97
N SER A 320 -1.23 0.78 -9.48
CA SER A 320 -1.03 0.02 -10.73
C SER A 320 0.06 -1.02 -10.52
N PRO A 321 -0.27 -2.22 -10.02
CA PRO A 321 0.73 -3.24 -9.76
C PRO A 321 1.33 -3.73 -11.08
N LEU A 322 2.63 -3.47 -11.28
CA LEU A 322 3.40 -3.98 -12.42
C LEU A 322 3.16 -5.49 -12.66
N ALA A 323 3.03 -6.26 -11.58
CA ALA A 323 2.72 -7.69 -11.65
C ALA A 323 1.40 -8.00 -12.39
N ILE A 324 0.35 -7.20 -12.19
CA ILE A 324 -0.93 -7.37 -12.89
C ILE A 324 -0.77 -7.09 -14.38
N SER A 325 -0.05 -6.03 -14.75
CA SER A 325 0.22 -5.71 -16.16
C SER A 325 0.97 -6.86 -16.86
N VAL A 326 1.93 -7.49 -16.18
CA VAL A 326 2.65 -8.67 -16.69
C VAL A 326 1.72 -9.90 -16.81
N LEU A 327 0.87 -10.17 -15.82
CA LEU A 327 -0.10 -11.27 -15.92
C LEU A 327 -1.10 -11.05 -17.07
N LYS A 328 -1.61 -9.81 -17.24
CA LYS A 328 -2.51 -9.46 -18.35
C LYS A 328 -1.86 -9.69 -19.70
N TYR A 329 -0.60 -9.29 -19.84
CA TYR A 329 0.20 -9.57 -21.03
C TYR A 329 0.29 -11.09 -21.30
N LYS A 330 0.60 -11.91 -20.29
CA LYS A 330 0.66 -13.37 -20.44
C LYS A 330 -0.71 -13.99 -20.76
N SER A 331 -1.80 -13.46 -20.21
CA SER A 331 -3.16 -13.86 -20.55
C SER A 331 -3.47 -13.61 -22.03
N GLN A 332 -3.18 -12.41 -22.53
CA GLN A 332 -3.36 -12.09 -23.95
C GLN A 332 -2.48 -12.96 -24.86
N LYS A 333 -1.25 -13.26 -24.44
CA LYS A 333 -0.36 -14.19 -25.15
C LYS A 333 -0.92 -15.62 -25.18
N THR A 334 -1.64 -16.03 -24.13
CA THR A 334 -2.34 -17.33 -24.09
C THR A 334 -3.47 -17.36 -25.12
N ASP A 335 -4.25 -16.29 -25.21
CA ASP A 335 -5.34 -16.17 -26.20
C ASP A 335 -4.79 -16.18 -27.63
N LEU A 336 -3.69 -15.46 -27.87
CA LEU A 336 -3.00 -15.47 -29.16
C LEU A 336 -2.45 -16.86 -29.53
N ALA A 337 -1.87 -17.59 -28.58
CA ALA A 337 -1.37 -18.95 -28.84
C ALA A 337 -2.50 -19.90 -29.31
N ILE A 338 -3.74 -19.66 -28.89
CA ILE A 338 -4.91 -20.39 -29.39
C ILE A 338 -5.23 -19.94 -30.82
N LEU A 339 -5.32 -18.63 -31.06
CA LEU A 339 -5.67 -18.08 -32.37
C LEU A 339 -4.68 -18.45 -33.47
N GLU A 340 -3.39 -18.54 -33.15
CA GLU A 340 -2.32 -18.93 -34.09
C GLU A 340 -2.23 -20.44 -34.33
N ASN A 341 -2.96 -21.26 -33.57
CA ASN A 341 -2.88 -22.71 -33.67
C ASN A 341 -3.59 -23.20 -34.94
N ALA A 342 -2.81 -23.50 -35.97
CA ALA A 342 -3.31 -23.98 -37.25
C ALA A 342 -3.93 -25.39 -37.22
N GLN A 343 -3.75 -26.17 -36.14
CA GLN A 343 -4.49 -27.43 -35.95
C GLN A 343 -5.94 -27.16 -35.56
N LEU A 344 -6.17 -26.13 -34.73
CA LEU A 344 -7.52 -25.68 -34.36
C LEU A 344 -8.17 -24.86 -35.46
N PHE A 345 -7.36 -24.11 -36.21
CA PHE A 345 -7.81 -23.27 -37.32
C PHE A 345 -7.09 -23.65 -38.63
N PRO A 346 -7.48 -24.76 -39.29
CA PRO A 346 -6.85 -25.23 -40.52
C PRO A 346 -6.81 -24.19 -41.65
N VAL A 347 -7.77 -23.26 -41.64
CA VAL A 347 -7.87 -22.11 -42.56
C VAL A 347 -6.59 -21.27 -42.63
N LEU A 348 -5.78 -21.24 -41.57
CA LEU A 348 -4.51 -20.53 -41.55
C LEU A 348 -3.50 -21.06 -42.58
N ASN A 349 -3.56 -22.36 -42.85
CA ASN A 349 -2.71 -23.07 -43.81
C ASN A 349 -3.39 -23.30 -45.17
N ASP A 350 -4.70 -23.09 -45.25
CA ASP A 350 -5.45 -23.25 -46.49
C ASP A 350 -5.28 -22.02 -47.38
N SER A 351 -4.37 -22.11 -48.35
CA SER A 351 -4.18 -21.05 -49.34
C SER A 351 -5.35 -20.88 -50.28
N THR A 352 -6.23 -21.87 -50.37
CA THR A 352 -7.45 -21.79 -51.18
C THR A 352 -8.55 -21.08 -50.42
N ASN A 353 -8.61 -21.10 -49.10
CA ASN A 353 -9.65 -20.38 -48.35
C ASN A 353 -9.24 -18.94 -48.01
N VAL A 354 -9.09 -18.11 -49.05
CA VAL A 354 -8.56 -16.74 -48.95
C VAL A 354 -9.41 -15.88 -48.02
N TYR A 355 -10.74 -15.95 -48.12
CA TYR A 355 -11.64 -15.09 -47.34
C TYR A 355 -11.55 -15.37 -45.83
N GLN A 356 -11.82 -16.60 -45.39
CA GLN A 356 -11.81 -16.91 -43.95
C GLN A 356 -10.40 -16.81 -43.37
N ARG A 357 -9.35 -17.08 -44.18
CA ARG A 357 -7.96 -16.87 -43.79
C ARG A 357 -7.67 -15.39 -43.55
N THR A 358 -8.20 -14.50 -44.38
CA THR A 358 -8.06 -13.04 -44.19
C THR A 358 -8.62 -12.61 -42.84
N ASN A 359 -9.87 -12.99 -42.55
CA ASN A 359 -10.52 -12.64 -41.29
C ASN A 359 -9.76 -13.17 -40.07
N LYS A 360 -9.27 -14.42 -40.14
CA LYS A 360 -8.51 -15.02 -39.03
C LYS A 360 -7.13 -14.36 -38.85
N VAL A 361 -6.42 -14.03 -39.93
CA VAL A 361 -5.14 -13.31 -39.86
C VAL A 361 -5.32 -11.89 -39.31
N GLU A 362 -6.41 -11.20 -39.68
CA GLU A 362 -6.75 -9.88 -39.14
C GLU A 362 -7.06 -9.93 -37.64
N GLU A 363 -7.76 -10.96 -37.16
CA GLU A 363 -7.99 -11.18 -35.73
C GLU A 363 -6.66 -11.37 -34.96
N ILE A 364 -5.74 -12.16 -35.49
CA ILE A 364 -4.39 -12.36 -34.91
C ILE A 364 -3.62 -11.03 -34.90
N TYR A 365 -3.67 -10.27 -35.99
CA TYR A 365 -3.01 -8.96 -36.11
C TYR A 365 -3.50 -7.95 -35.06
N GLU A 366 -4.82 -7.83 -34.87
CA GLU A 366 -5.39 -6.98 -33.81
C GLU A 366 -5.03 -7.48 -32.41
N GLY A 367 -4.94 -8.79 -32.22
CA GLY A 367 -4.43 -9.38 -30.99
C GLY A 367 -2.99 -8.95 -30.67
N TYR A 368 -2.09 -8.93 -31.66
CA TYR A 368 -0.72 -8.44 -31.46
C TYR A 368 -0.66 -6.93 -31.20
N LYS A 369 -1.51 -6.10 -31.83
CA LYS A 369 -1.61 -4.68 -31.49
C LYS A 369 -2.04 -4.47 -30.04
N SER A 370 -3.02 -5.23 -29.58
CA SER A 370 -3.48 -5.22 -28.19
C SER A 370 -2.34 -5.62 -27.25
N LEU A 371 -1.59 -6.68 -27.59
CA LEU A 371 -0.43 -7.13 -26.83
C LEU A 371 0.67 -6.05 -26.75
N LYS A 372 0.94 -5.34 -27.86
CA LYS A 372 1.88 -4.20 -27.88
C LYS A 372 1.42 -3.06 -26.98
N SER A 373 0.13 -2.78 -26.92
CA SER A 373 -0.41 -1.76 -26.01
C SER A 373 -0.16 -2.12 -24.55
N THR A 374 -0.31 -3.40 -24.18
CA THR A 374 -0.02 -3.90 -22.84
C THR A 374 1.47 -3.83 -22.52
N LEU A 375 2.37 -4.16 -23.47
CA LEU A 375 3.82 -3.98 -23.29
C LEU A 375 4.19 -2.51 -23.02
N LYS A 376 3.59 -1.56 -23.73
CA LYS A 376 3.78 -0.12 -23.45
C LYS A 376 3.30 0.27 -22.06
N LEU A 377 2.20 -0.32 -21.57
CA LEU A 377 1.73 -0.12 -20.20
C LEU A 377 2.71 -0.69 -19.17
N ILE A 378 3.26 -1.90 -19.42
CA ILE A 378 4.29 -2.49 -18.55
C ILE A 378 5.52 -1.57 -18.48
N GLU A 379 6.00 -1.06 -19.62
CA GLU A 379 7.14 -0.14 -19.65
C GLU A 379 6.86 1.16 -18.88
N LYS A 380 5.65 1.69 -18.97
CA LYS A 380 5.22 2.87 -18.21
C LYS A 380 5.16 2.60 -16.70
N ASP A 381 4.67 1.43 -16.29
CA ASP A 381 4.49 1.05 -14.89
C ASP A 381 5.78 0.56 -14.21
N LYS A 382 6.81 0.27 -15.01
CA LYS A 382 8.15 -0.18 -14.62
C LYS A 382 9.00 0.94 -14.03
N ARG A 383 8.52 1.51 -12.92
CA ARG A 383 9.31 2.36 -12.02
C ARG A 383 10.25 1.49 -11.20
N GLU A 384 11.41 2.03 -10.81
CA GLU A 384 12.40 1.31 -10.00
C GLU A 384 11.78 0.71 -8.73
N GLU A 385 11.01 1.50 -7.99
CA GLU A 385 10.27 1.04 -6.80
C GLU A 385 9.31 -0.14 -7.11
N SER A 386 8.59 -0.09 -8.23
CA SER A 386 7.69 -1.17 -8.65
C SER A 386 8.45 -2.47 -8.94
N VAL A 387 9.62 -2.35 -9.59
CA VAL A 387 10.46 -3.50 -9.92
C VAL A 387 11.01 -4.13 -8.65
N GLU A 388 11.48 -3.32 -7.70
CA GLU A 388 11.95 -3.79 -6.39
C GLU A 388 10.83 -4.44 -5.58
N ASN A 389 9.65 -3.83 -5.50
CA ASN A 389 8.49 -4.37 -4.77
C ASN A 389 8.10 -5.77 -5.27
N PHE A 390 8.21 -6.01 -6.57
CA PHE A 390 7.88 -7.30 -7.19
C PHE A 390 9.10 -8.13 -7.57
N ALA A 391 10.28 -7.87 -7.00
CA ALA A 391 11.51 -8.59 -7.34
C ALA A 391 11.39 -10.11 -7.15
N PHE A 392 10.67 -10.57 -6.12
CA PHE A 392 10.42 -12.01 -5.87
C PHE A 392 9.73 -12.71 -7.06
N TYR A 393 8.97 -11.95 -7.85
CA TYR A 393 8.25 -12.42 -9.02
C TYR A 393 9.08 -12.17 -10.29
N LEU A 394 9.55 -10.94 -10.49
CA LEU A 394 10.24 -10.50 -11.70
C LEU A 394 11.64 -11.13 -11.90
N ASN A 395 12.33 -11.50 -10.82
CA ASN A 395 13.65 -12.15 -10.91
C ASN A 395 13.59 -13.58 -11.46
N ARG A 396 12.39 -14.15 -11.63
CA ARG A 396 12.19 -15.47 -12.24
C ARG A 396 12.30 -15.45 -13.76
N PHE A 397 12.17 -14.28 -14.39
CA PHE A 397 12.30 -14.13 -15.83
C PHE A 397 13.76 -14.33 -16.26
N LYS A 398 13.97 -15.07 -17.35
CA LYS A 398 15.29 -15.33 -17.94
C LYS A 398 15.35 -14.73 -19.35
N PRO A 399 16.44 -14.03 -19.73
CA PRO A 399 17.68 -13.80 -18.98
C PRO A 399 17.52 -12.81 -17.80
N SER A 400 16.83 -11.70 -17.99
CA SER A 400 16.33 -10.79 -16.94
C SER A 400 14.98 -10.22 -17.35
N PHE A 401 14.19 -9.65 -16.42
CA PHE A 401 12.90 -9.03 -16.77
C PHE A 401 13.04 -7.91 -17.81
N ASN A 402 14.11 -7.12 -17.73
CA ASN A 402 14.35 -6.03 -18.68
C ASN A 402 14.64 -6.55 -20.09
N GLU A 403 15.55 -7.52 -20.20
CA GLU A 403 15.90 -8.13 -21.48
C GLU A 403 14.73 -8.92 -22.05
N TYR A 404 13.95 -9.59 -21.20
CA TYR A 404 12.71 -10.25 -21.59
C TYR A 404 11.74 -9.27 -22.26
N LEU A 405 11.50 -8.09 -21.66
CA LEU A 405 10.60 -7.10 -22.27
C LEU A 405 11.13 -6.55 -23.59
N VAL A 406 12.44 -6.36 -23.74
CA VAL A 406 13.05 -5.92 -25.01
C VAL A 406 12.88 -6.99 -26.08
N LEU A 407 13.13 -8.25 -25.73
CA LEU A 407 12.95 -9.39 -26.63
C LEU A 407 11.49 -9.51 -27.07
N GLU A 408 10.55 -9.47 -26.12
CA GLU A 408 9.12 -9.56 -26.41
C GLU A 408 8.63 -8.39 -27.27
N ASN A 409 9.07 -7.16 -26.98
CA ASN A 409 8.75 -6.02 -27.84
C ASN A 409 9.25 -6.22 -29.28
N THR A 410 10.48 -6.70 -29.44
CA THR A 410 11.08 -6.95 -30.76
C THR A 410 10.30 -8.03 -31.52
N VAL A 411 9.92 -9.12 -30.83
CA VAL A 411 9.12 -10.20 -31.41
C VAL A 411 7.74 -9.71 -31.83
N VAL A 412 7.07 -8.94 -30.97
CA VAL A 412 5.74 -8.38 -31.24
C VAL A 412 5.78 -7.37 -32.40
N ASP A 413 6.76 -6.46 -32.44
CA ASP A 413 6.88 -5.49 -33.52
C ASP A 413 7.10 -6.17 -34.87
N LYS A 414 7.99 -7.17 -34.90
CA LYS A 414 8.22 -7.98 -36.10
C LYS A 414 6.96 -8.73 -36.53
N LYS A 415 6.19 -9.30 -35.59
CA LYS A 415 4.94 -9.98 -35.88
C LYS A 415 3.87 -9.04 -36.43
N ILE A 416 3.77 -7.83 -35.88
CA ILE A 416 2.86 -6.79 -36.39
C ILE A 416 3.23 -6.42 -37.82
N GLU A 417 4.51 -6.24 -38.13
CA GLU A 417 4.99 -5.95 -39.50
C GLU A 417 4.64 -7.11 -40.46
N GLU A 418 5.04 -8.34 -40.13
CA GLU A 418 4.75 -9.55 -40.93
C GLU A 418 3.24 -9.72 -41.19
N LEU A 419 2.41 -9.55 -40.16
CA LEU A 419 0.97 -9.72 -40.27
C LEU A 419 0.30 -8.54 -40.98
N SER A 420 0.83 -7.32 -40.87
CA SER A 420 0.31 -6.17 -41.62
C SER A 420 0.47 -6.41 -43.12
N ASP A 421 1.67 -6.77 -43.56
CA ASP A 421 1.96 -7.06 -44.97
C ASP A 421 1.10 -8.23 -45.49
N LEU A 422 0.97 -9.29 -44.70
CA LEU A 422 0.13 -10.44 -45.05
C LEU A 422 -1.35 -10.05 -45.13
N THR A 423 -1.84 -9.26 -44.17
CA THR A 423 -3.24 -8.79 -44.13
C THR A 423 -3.54 -7.92 -45.35
N ASP A 424 -2.65 -6.98 -45.70
CA ASP A 424 -2.82 -6.11 -46.87
C ASP A 424 -2.82 -6.91 -48.18
N SER A 425 -1.92 -7.91 -48.29
CA SER A 425 -1.88 -8.83 -49.44
C SER A 425 -3.16 -9.66 -49.55
N LEU A 426 -3.66 -10.22 -48.44
CA LEU A 426 -4.87 -11.03 -48.41
C LEU A 426 -6.12 -10.19 -48.68
N LYS A 427 -6.24 -8.99 -48.09
CA LYS A 427 -7.32 -8.04 -48.37
C LYS A 427 -7.37 -7.68 -49.85
N THR A 428 -6.22 -7.41 -50.47
CA THR A 428 -6.13 -7.17 -51.92
C THR A 428 -6.66 -8.35 -52.73
N LYS A 429 -6.47 -9.60 -52.28
CA LYS A 429 -7.02 -10.79 -52.96
C LYS A 429 -8.52 -10.92 -52.76
N VAL A 430 -9.02 -10.65 -51.56
CA VAL A 430 -10.46 -10.69 -51.25
C VAL A 430 -11.24 -9.58 -51.98
N GLN A 431 -10.57 -8.50 -52.39
CA GLN A 431 -11.17 -7.46 -53.22
C GLN A 431 -11.60 -7.95 -54.61
N PHE A 432 -11.18 -9.11 -55.08
CA PHE A 432 -11.51 -9.60 -56.41
C PHE A 432 -12.06 -11.02 -56.39
N VAL A 433 -13.15 -11.23 -57.12
CA VAL A 433 -13.74 -12.55 -57.38
C VAL A 433 -13.42 -12.91 -58.81
N ILE A 434 -12.83 -14.08 -59.03
CA ILE A 434 -12.48 -14.58 -60.36
C ILE A 434 -13.70 -15.30 -60.95
N HIS A 435 -14.08 -14.93 -62.16
CA HIS A 435 -15.13 -15.61 -62.93
C HIS A 435 -14.70 -15.68 -64.40
N GLU A 436 -14.51 -16.89 -64.91
CA GLU A 436 -13.95 -17.14 -66.25
C GLU A 436 -12.62 -16.38 -66.44
N ASP A 437 -12.53 -15.53 -67.46
CA ASP A 437 -11.37 -14.67 -67.77
C ASP A 437 -11.50 -13.23 -67.20
N ASP A 438 -12.49 -12.98 -66.34
CA ASP A 438 -12.82 -11.65 -65.80
C ASP A 438 -12.75 -11.61 -64.26
N THR A 439 -12.73 -10.39 -63.70
CA THR A 439 -12.68 -10.18 -62.25
C THR A 439 -13.79 -9.23 -61.80
N LEU A 440 -14.48 -9.59 -60.71
CA LEU A 440 -15.47 -8.74 -60.06
C LEU A 440 -14.87 -8.11 -58.82
N SER A 441 -14.98 -6.79 -58.69
CA SER A 441 -14.55 -6.09 -57.48
C SER A 441 -15.55 -6.36 -56.35
N MET A 442 -15.07 -6.89 -55.22
CA MET A 442 -15.82 -6.92 -53.96
C MET A 442 -15.84 -5.52 -53.35
N PRO A 443 -16.92 -5.14 -52.64
CA PRO A 443 -16.97 -3.89 -51.94
C PRO A 443 -16.00 -3.98 -50.74
N GLU A 444 -14.95 -3.17 -50.73
CA GLU A 444 -14.54 -2.60 -49.45
C GLU A 444 -15.63 -1.63 -49.01
N ALA A 445 -15.73 -1.31 -47.73
CA ALA A 445 -16.69 -0.33 -47.19
C ALA A 445 -16.58 1.11 -47.77
N ILE A 446 -15.91 1.28 -48.91
CA ILE A 446 -15.76 2.53 -49.65
C ILE A 446 -16.68 2.47 -50.87
N ILE A 447 -17.74 3.28 -50.81
CA ILE A 447 -18.58 3.64 -51.96
C ILE A 447 -17.69 4.34 -52.97
N ILE A 448 -17.17 3.60 -53.96
CA ILE A 448 -16.48 4.16 -55.11
C ILE A 448 -17.37 3.94 -56.33
N ASN A 449 -17.58 5.04 -57.04
CA ASN A 449 -18.22 5.22 -58.34
C ASN A 449 -18.43 3.96 -59.20
N GLU A 450 -19.57 3.95 -59.88
CA GLU A 450 -20.10 3.03 -60.91
C GLU A 450 -19.05 2.23 -61.72
N LYS A 451 -18.35 1.30 -61.08
CA LYS A 451 -17.67 0.23 -61.80
C LYS A 451 -18.76 -0.70 -62.37
N PRO A 452 -18.66 -1.09 -63.65
CA PRO A 452 -19.66 -1.94 -64.31
C PRO A 452 -19.76 -3.34 -63.69
N ASN A 453 -18.68 -3.81 -63.06
CA ASN A 453 -18.59 -5.11 -62.39
C ASN A 453 -18.29 -4.91 -60.90
N ARG A 454 -19.28 -5.05 -60.02
CA ARG A 454 -19.14 -4.91 -58.56
C ARG A 454 -20.09 -5.81 -57.79
N VAL A 455 -19.65 -6.31 -56.63
CA VAL A 455 -20.54 -6.86 -55.60
C VAL A 455 -21.07 -5.71 -54.74
N SER A 456 -22.34 -5.78 -54.35
CA SER A 456 -23.03 -4.78 -53.53
C SER A 456 -23.40 -5.30 -52.14
N GLN A 457 -23.61 -6.61 -52.00
CA GLN A 457 -23.88 -7.26 -50.71
C GLN A 457 -23.28 -8.67 -50.69
N VAL A 458 -22.84 -9.11 -49.49
CA VAL A 458 -22.27 -10.43 -49.24
C VAL A 458 -22.91 -11.03 -47.99
N ILE A 459 -23.27 -12.31 -48.04
CA ILE A 459 -23.66 -13.11 -46.87
C ILE A 459 -22.73 -14.32 -46.80
N GLU A 460 -22.13 -14.54 -45.64
CA GLU A 460 -21.34 -15.74 -45.37
C GLU A 460 -22.23 -16.92 -45.00
N LEU A 461 -22.00 -18.08 -45.61
CA LEU A 461 -22.65 -19.35 -45.32
C LEU A 461 -21.57 -20.40 -45.01
N PRO A 462 -21.89 -21.56 -44.41
CA PRO A 462 -20.87 -22.51 -43.95
C PRO A 462 -19.84 -22.97 -44.99
N GLU A 463 -20.23 -23.04 -46.27
CA GLU A 463 -19.39 -23.59 -47.36
C GLU A 463 -18.99 -22.56 -48.42
N TYR A 464 -19.68 -21.41 -48.50
CA TYR A 464 -19.48 -20.40 -49.53
C TYR A 464 -20.05 -19.05 -49.08
N MET A 465 -19.85 -18.02 -49.88
CA MET A 465 -20.48 -16.71 -49.72
C MET A 465 -21.54 -16.52 -50.80
N LEU A 466 -22.70 -15.96 -50.44
CA LEU A 466 -23.61 -15.42 -51.44
C LEU A 466 -23.30 -13.95 -51.64
N ALA A 467 -23.03 -13.57 -52.88
CA ALA A 467 -22.80 -12.21 -53.28
C ALA A 467 -23.85 -11.77 -54.28
N ALA A 468 -24.30 -10.52 -54.15
CA ALA A 468 -25.26 -9.93 -55.06
C ALA A 468 -24.73 -8.57 -55.53
N GLY A 469 -24.88 -8.25 -56.81
CA GLY A 469 -24.26 -7.05 -57.39
C GLY A 469 -24.58 -6.83 -58.87
N LYS A 470 -23.69 -6.12 -59.58
CA LYS A 470 -23.78 -5.84 -61.02
C LYS A 470 -22.57 -6.44 -61.76
N TYR A 471 -22.79 -7.13 -62.87
CA TYR A 471 -21.76 -7.75 -63.72
C TYR A 471 -22.17 -7.68 -65.19
N LYS A 472 -21.32 -7.11 -66.06
CA LYS A 472 -21.58 -6.90 -67.50
C LYS A 472 -22.98 -6.32 -67.77
N ASP A 473 -23.27 -5.22 -67.06
CA ASP A 473 -24.56 -4.50 -67.08
C ASP A 473 -25.77 -5.26 -66.53
N SER A 474 -25.60 -6.49 -66.02
CA SER A 474 -26.67 -7.30 -65.43
C SER A 474 -26.58 -7.37 -63.91
N THR A 475 -27.74 -7.31 -63.23
CA THR A 475 -27.77 -7.66 -61.81
C THR A 475 -27.60 -9.16 -61.64
N PHE A 476 -26.76 -9.54 -60.67
CA PHE A 476 -26.48 -10.94 -60.40
C PHE A 476 -26.62 -11.30 -58.93
N VAL A 477 -26.84 -12.60 -58.72
CA VAL A 477 -26.57 -13.30 -57.46
C VAL A 477 -25.61 -14.44 -57.78
N ALA A 478 -24.55 -14.57 -57.00
CA ALA A 478 -23.55 -15.60 -57.19
C ALA A 478 -23.23 -16.29 -55.87
N SER A 479 -23.03 -17.60 -55.93
CA SER A 479 -22.32 -18.32 -54.88
C SER A 479 -20.82 -18.26 -55.18
N ILE A 480 -20.05 -17.76 -54.22
CA ILE A 480 -18.60 -17.55 -54.32
C ILE A 480 -17.93 -18.45 -53.30
N GLY A 481 -17.05 -19.34 -53.77
CA GLY A 481 -16.24 -20.16 -52.89
C GLY A 481 -15.30 -19.29 -52.06
N TYR A 482 -14.86 -19.76 -50.91
CA TYR A 482 -13.91 -18.99 -50.09
C TYR A 482 -12.53 -18.79 -50.72
N ASN A 483 -12.27 -19.46 -51.86
CA ASN A 483 -11.17 -19.21 -52.79
C ASN A 483 -11.36 -18.01 -53.70
N MET A 484 -12.45 -17.26 -53.51
CA MET A 484 -12.82 -16.12 -54.34
C MET A 484 -13.08 -16.52 -55.80
N GLU A 485 -13.41 -17.79 -56.06
CA GLU A 485 -13.89 -18.25 -57.36
C GLU A 485 -15.41 -18.30 -57.35
N MET A 486 -16.01 -17.82 -58.44
CA MET A 486 -17.45 -17.88 -58.62
C MET A 486 -17.89 -19.31 -58.94
N LEU A 487 -18.66 -19.93 -58.04
CA LEU A 487 -19.17 -21.31 -58.19
C LEU A 487 -20.42 -21.37 -59.06
N ASN A 488 -21.33 -20.41 -58.88
CA ASN A 488 -22.55 -20.28 -59.66
C ASN A 488 -22.88 -18.79 -59.85
N LEU A 489 -23.43 -18.44 -61.00
CA LEU A 489 -23.83 -17.09 -61.37
C LEU A 489 -25.25 -17.11 -61.91
N ILE A 490 -26.16 -16.41 -61.25
CA ILE A 490 -27.51 -16.16 -61.75
C ILE A 490 -27.59 -14.71 -62.17
N SER A 491 -27.74 -14.51 -63.48
CA SER A 491 -28.12 -13.22 -64.04
C SER A 491 -29.64 -13.06 -63.90
N ILE A 492 -30.07 -11.94 -63.31
CA ILE A 492 -31.49 -11.65 -63.07
C ILE A 492 -32.05 -10.81 -64.23
N ASP A 493 -31.62 -9.55 -64.33
CA ASP A 493 -32.02 -8.60 -65.38
C ASP A 493 -31.01 -7.44 -65.42
N SER A 494 -30.74 -6.88 -66.61
CA SER A 494 -29.88 -5.71 -66.81
C SER A 494 -30.47 -4.39 -66.33
N THR A 495 -31.79 -4.34 -66.17
CA THR A 495 -32.49 -3.16 -65.68
C THR A 495 -32.63 -3.14 -64.15
N GLU A 496 -32.25 -4.21 -63.46
CA GLU A 496 -32.43 -4.31 -62.01
C GLU A 496 -31.14 -3.95 -61.24
N SER A 497 -31.24 -3.61 -59.95
CA SER A 497 -30.12 -3.36 -59.04
C SER A 497 -30.47 -3.86 -57.64
N VAL A 498 -29.55 -4.55 -56.99
CA VAL A 498 -29.79 -5.12 -55.65
C VAL A 498 -29.87 -4.02 -54.60
N VAL A 499 -30.96 -4.04 -53.82
CA VAL A 499 -31.21 -3.14 -52.68
C VAL A 499 -30.84 -3.80 -51.37
N ASN A 500 -31.32 -5.02 -51.16
CA ASN A 500 -31.10 -5.76 -49.93
C ASN A 500 -31.23 -7.27 -50.20
N PHE A 501 -30.62 -8.07 -49.32
CA PHE A 501 -30.58 -9.52 -49.35
C PHE A 501 -30.85 -10.03 -47.94
N ILE A 502 -31.96 -10.72 -47.77
CA ILE A 502 -32.50 -11.13 -46.46
C ILE A 502 -32.49 -12.65 -46.39
N PRO A 503 -31.77 -13.28 -45.45
CA PRO A 503 -31.82 -14.73 -45.26
C PRO A 503 -33.17 -15.13 -44.68
N ILE A 504 -33.79 -16.20 -45.22
CA ILE A 504 -35.06 -16.73 -44.72
C ILE A 504 -35.02 -18.26 -44.73
N ASN A 505 -34.85 -18.87 -43.55
CA ASN A 505 -34.62 -20.32 -43.41
C ASN A 505 -33.42 -20.79 -44.26
N ASN A 506 -33.66 -21.64 -45.28
CA ASN A 506 -32.64 -22.15 -46.20
C ASN A 506 -32.62 -21.40 -47.55
N ASP A 507 -33.50 -20.40 -47.71
CA ASP A 507 -33.65 -19.60 -48.91
C ASP A 507 -33.29 -18.13 -48.60
N TYR A 508 -33.32 -17.30 -49.64
CA TYR A 508 -32.91 -15.91 -49.59
C TYR A 508 -33.91 -15.04 -50.33
N LEU A 509 -34.32 -13.94 -49.72
CA LEU A 509 -35.17 -12.95 -50.35
C LEU A 509 -34.31 -11.78 -50.80
N LEU A 510 -34.17 -11.63 -52.12
CA LEU A 510 -33.48 -10.53 -52.75
C LEU A 510 -34.48 -9.44 -53.09
N ASN A 511 -34.25 -8.24 -52.57
CA ASN A 511 -34.96 -7.04 -52.99
C ASN A 511 -34.13 -6.33 -54.06
N VAL A 512 -34.71 -6.11 -55.24
CA VAL A 512 -34.08 -5.38 -56.35
C VAL A 512 -34.92 -4.16 -56.74
N THR A 513 -34.28 -3.07 -57.15
CA THR A 513 -34.93 -1.95 -57.86
C THR A 513 -34.87 -2.18 -59.35
N ALA A 514 -35.91 -1.81 -60.09
CA ALA A 514 -35.83 -1.69 -61.54
C ALA A 514 -35.51 -0.25 -61.97
N ASP A 515 -34.87 -0.09 -63.12
CA ASP A 515 -34.55 1.20 -63.72
C ASP A 515 -35.84 1.98 -64.04
N SER A 516 -35.72 3.30 -64.12
CA SER A 516 -36.77 4.32 -64.29
C SER A 516 -37.76 4.10 -65.46
N LEU A 517 -37.46 3.18 -66.38
CA LEU A 517 -38.30 2.83 -67.52
C LEU A 517 -39.21 1.61 -67.27
N ALA A 518 -39.07 0.90 -66.14
CA ALA A 518 -39.90 -0.25 -65.79
C ALA A 518 -41.27 0.16 -65.21
N SER A 519 -42.27 -0.72 -65.36
CA SER A 519 -43.63 -0.51 -64.84
C SER A 519 -43.76 -0.70 -63.32
N PHE A 520 -42.68 -1.11 -62.64
CA PHE A 520 -42.58 -1.32 -61.21
C PHE A 520 -41.27 -0.70 -60.69
N LYS A 521 -41.24 -0.31 -59.41
CA LYS A 521 -40.06 0.32 -58.81
C LYS A 521 -39.13 -0.70 -58.13
N TYR A 522 -39.70 -1.77 -57.57
CA TYR A 522 -38.96 -2.82 -56.88
C TYR A 522 -39.52 -4.22 -57.20
N ALA A 523 -38.70 -5.25 -57.01
CA ALA A 523 -39.09 -6.65 -57.07
C ALA A 523 -38.44 -7.45 -55.96
N LEU A 524 -39.19 -8.42 -55.43
CA LEU A 524 -38.72 -9.41 -54.50
C LEU A 524 -38.50 -10.74 -55.22
N LEU A 525 -37.33 -11.31 -55.08
CA LEU A 525 -36.99 -12.62 -55.62
C LEU A 525 -36.70 -13.54 -54.47
N LEU A 526 -37.45 -14.63 -54.34
CA LEU A 526 -37.04 -15.72 -53.47
C LEU A 526 -36.10 -16.61 -54.26
N ILE A 527 -34.92 -16.86 -53.70
CA ILE A 527 -33.85 -17.62 -54.31
C ILE A 527 -33.48 -18.73 -53.34
N ASN A 528 -33.39 -19.97 -53.82
CA ASN A 528 -32.96 -21.08 -52.96
C ASN A 528 -31.44 -21.06 -52.73
N SER A 529 -30.93 -21.96 -51.88
CA SER A 529 -29.49 -22.11 -51.62
C SER A 529 -28.64 -22.37 -52.87
N ASN A 530 -29.22 -22.98 -53.90
CA ASN A 530 -28.54 -23.24 -55.17
C ASN A 530 -28.55 -22.02 -56.11
N GLY A 531 -29.21 -20.94 -55.72
CA GLY A 531 -29.33 -19.72 -56.50
C GLY A 531 -30.50 -19.72 -57.50
N GLU A 532 -31.38 -20.71 -57.48
CA GLU A 532 -32.54 -20.75 -58.37
C GLU A 532 -33.63 -19.80 -57.87
N ILE A 533 -34.16 -18.97 -58.77
CA ILE A 533 -35.30 -18.09 -58.47
C ILE A 533 -36.55 -18.96 -58.34
N LEU A 534 -37.06 -19.10 -57.12
CA LEU A 534 -38.28 -19.84 -56.80
C LEU A 534 -39.53 -19.06 -57.22
N TRP A 535 -39.55 -17.75 -56.96
CA TRP A 535 -40.60 -16.85 -57.42
C TRP A 535 -40.13 -15.39 -57.43
N LYS A 536 -40.84 -14.54 -58.18
CA LYS A 536 -40.63 -13.09 -58.27
C LYS A 536 -41.93 -12.33 -58.02
N HIS A 537 -41.88 -11.33 -57.15
CA HIS A 537 -43.01 -10.46 -56.79
C HIS A 537 -42.67 -8.99 -57.00
N ASN A 538 -43.30 -8.33 -57.97
CA ASN A 538 -43.08 -6.91 -58.25
C ASN A 538 -43.94 -6.03 -57.34
N TYR A 539 -43.36 -4.94 -56.82
CA TYR A 539 -44.06 -3.99 -55.96
C TYR A 539 -43.57 -2.54 -56.20
N SER A 540 -44.39 -1.56 -55.78
CA SER A 540 -44.16 -0.14 -56.12
C SER A 540 -44.01 0.79 -54.91
N SER A 541 -43.84 0.26 -53.69
CA SER A 541 -43.63 1.13 -52.52
C SER A 541 -42.19 1.61 -52.43
N ASN A 542 -42.02 2.80 -51.87
CA ASN A 542 -40.72 3.35 -51.51
C ASN A 542 -40.19 2.80 -50.18
N ASP A 543 -40.96 1.97 -49.48
CA ASP A 543 -40.58 1.42 -48.18
C ASP A 543 -39.38 0.47 -48.35
N LYS A 544 -38.34 0.74 -47.58
CA LYS A 544 -37.19 -0.16 -47.48
C LYS A 544 -37.59 -1.38 -46.64
N LEU A 545 -37.26 -2.55 -47.15
CA LEU A 545 -37.55 -3.82 -46.49
C LEU A 545 -36.40 -4.14 -45.53
N SER A 546 -36.73 -4.38 -44.27
CA SER A 546 -35.76 -4.59 -43.19
C SER A 546 -35.55 -6.07 -42.89
N ALA A 547 -36.64 -6.85 -42.90
CA ALA A 547 -36.63 -8.24 -42.47
C ALA A 547 -37.72 -9.05 -43.19
N ALA A 548 -37.63 -10.37 -43.07
CA ALA A 548 -38.68 -11.28 -43.52
C ALA A 548 -38.71 -12.55 -42.67
N LYS A 549 -39.91 -13.14 -42.52
CA LYS A 549 -40.15 -14.37 -41.75
C LYS A 549 -41.06 -15.31 -42.53
N ILE A 550 -40.87 -16.62 -42.38
CA ILE A 550 -41.80 -17.63 -42.89
C ILE A 550 -42.52 -18.31 -41.73
N GLU A 551 -43.86 -18.34 -41.77
CA GLU A 551 -44.67 -19.18 -40.90
C GLU A 551 -45.71 -19.95 -41.73
N ALA A 552 -45.76 -21.27 -41.57
CA ALA A 552 -46.70 -22.14 -42.30
C ALA A 552 -46.68 -21.94 -43.84
N GLY A 553 -45.52 -21.61 -44.42
CA GLY A 553 -45.37 -21.35 -45.86
C GLY A 553 -45.84 -19.96 -46.32
N ILE A 554 -46.17 -19.08 -45.37
CA ILE A 554 -46.53 -17.68 -45.60
C ILE A 554 -45.31 -16.81 -45.26
N TYR A 555 -44.96 -15.90 -46.17
CA TYR A 555 -43.84 -14.97 -46.05
C TYR A 555 -44.38 -13.64 -45.53
N PHE A 556 -43.95 -13.24 -44.35
CA PHE A 556 -44.20 -11.93 -43.76
C PHE A 556 -42.98 -11.06 -43.99
N ILE A 557 -43.15 -9.97 -44.71
CA ILE A 557 -42.07 -9.04 -45.06
C ILE A 557 -42.30 -7.75 -44.28
N TYR A 558 -41.25 -7.27 -43.63
CA TYR A 558 -41.31 -6.14 -42.72
C TYR A 558 -40.65 -4.90 -43.33
N ASN A 559 -41.23 -3.73 -43.09
CA ASN A 559 -40.61 -2.45 -43.40
C ASN A 559 -39.57 -2.05 -42.32
N GLU A 560 -38.89 -0.91 -42.48
CA GLU A 560 -37.93 -0.38 -41.49
C GLU A 560 -38.54 -0.13 -40.09
N GLU A 561 -39.86 0.01 -39.97
CA GLU A 561 -40.57 0.22 -38.71
C GLU A 561 -40.99 -1.12 -38.04
N GLU A 562 -40.51 -2.25 -38.56
CA GLU A 562 -40.86 -3.61 -38.13
C GLU A 562 -42.36 -3.94 -38.27
N GLU A 563 -43.10 -3.19 -39.09
CA GLU A 563 -44.49 -3.48 -39.42
C GLU A 563 -44.57 -4.44 -40.62
N ILE A 564 -45.57 -5.33 -40.60
CA ILE A 564 -45.83 -6.21 -41.74
C ILE A 564 -46.25 -5.33 -42.92
N TYR A 565 -45.43 -5.35 -43.96
CA TYR A 565 -45.61 -4.58 -45.17
C TYR A 565 -46.28 -5.42 -46.28
N LEU A 566 -45.84 -6.68 -46.40
CA LEU A 566 -46.38 -7.63 -47.38
C LEU A 566 -46.50 -9.02 -46.77
N THR A 567 -47.63 -9.67 -47.05
CA THR A 567 -47.81 -11.10 -46.77
C THR A 567 -47.95 -11.85 -48.10
N LEU A 568 -47.02 -12.76 -48.39
CA LEU A 568 -46.97 -13.55 -49.62
C LEU A 568 -47.19 -15.04 -49.35
N SER A 569 -47.83 -15.75 -50.28
CA SER A 569 -47.95 -17.21 -50.25
C SER A 569 -46.63 -17.89 -50.60
N SER A 570 -46.57 -19.22 -50.48
CA SER A 570 -45.41 -20.02 -50.91
C SER A 570 -45.07 -19.94 -52.39
N LYS A 571 -45.94 -19.33 -53.20
CA LYS A 571 -45.72 -19.06 -54.64
C LYS A 571 -45.39 -17.60 -54.93
N GLY A 572 -45.21 -16.77 -53.91
CA GLY A 572 -44.98 -15.32 -54.06
C GLY A 572 -46.23 -14.51 -54.40
N GLU A 573 -47.42 -15.09 -54.27
CA GLU A 573 -48.69 -14.39 -54.52
C GLU A 573 -49.08 -13.57 -53.29
N LYS A 574 -49.49 -12.31 -53.47
CA LYS A 574 -49.94 -11.47 -52.36
C LYS A 574 -51.24 -12.01 -51.77
N ILE A 575 -51.23 -12.31 -50.47
CA ILE A 575 -52.39 -12.82 -49.72
C ILE A 575 -52.84 -11.89 -48.59
N GLY A 576 -52.07 -10.86 -48.26
CA GLY A 576 -52.42 -9.85 -47.26
C GLY A 576 -51.54 -8.60 -47.32
N GLN A 577 -52.02 -7.52 -46.70
CA GLN A 577 -51.22 -6.39 -46.23
C GLN A 577 -51.20 -6.44 -44.72
#